data_AF-A0A4R2P0E2-F1
#
_entry.id   AF-A0A4R2P0E2-F1
#
_cell.length_a   1.000
_cell.length_b   1.000
_cell.length_c   1.000
_cell.angle_alpha   90.00
_cell.angle_beta   90.00
_cell.angle_gamma   90.00
#
_symmetry.space_group_name_H-M   'P 1'
#
loop_
_entity.id
_entity.type
_entity.pdbx_description
1 polymer ?
#
loop_
_entity_poly.entity_id
_entity_poly.type
_entity_poly.pdbx_seq_one_letter_code
_entity_poly.pdbx_strand_id
1 'polypeptide(L)'
;MRRGAAALALAGLAACAPAPPDKGGVSFRPDAGGLSVPETGQRVDFGRAPAGVIAPLAREMGPPDGLPLANCPEGIAQRLRWGGLELTFTDVQFVGWRQDGASAGQVCT
;
A
#
# COMPACT_ATOMS: atom_id res chain seq x y z
N MET A 1 4.83 9.11 67.95
CA MET A 1 3.53 9.71 67.60
C MET A 1 3.82 11.09 67.04
N ARG A 2 3.64 11.40 65.75
CA ARG A 2 2.37 11.75 65.09
C ARG A 2 2.60 11.70 63.56
N ARG A 3 1.69 11.04 62.83
CA ARG A 3 1.65 10.97 61.36
C ARG A 3 0.73 12.09 60.86
N GLY A 4 1.23 13.00 60.03
CA GLY A 4 0.41 14.01 59.33
C GLY A 4 0.12 13.53 57.91
N ALA A 5 -1.13 13.17 57.65
CA ALA A 5 -1.60 12.72 56.35
C ALA A 5 -1.89 13.92 55.43
N ALA A 6 -1.19 14.00 54.30
CA ALA A 6 -1.53 14.92 53.22
C ALA A 6 -2.48 14.21 52.25
N ALA A 7 -3.76 14.60 52.28
CA ALA A 7 -4.76 14.14 51.33
C ALA A 7 -4.59 14.91 50.00
N LEU A 8 -4.12 14.23 48.95
CA LEU A 8 -4.15 14.74 47.59
C LEU A 8 -5.51 14.49 46.96
N ALA A 9 -6.25 15.56 46.69
CA ALA A 9 -7.44 15.55 45.85
C ALA A 9 -7.03 15.46 44.37
N LEU A 10 -7.32 14.32 43.72
CA LEU A 10 -7.20 14.19 42.27
C LEU A 10 -8.54 14.53 41.60
N ALA A 11 -8.60 15.74 41.04
CA ALA A 11 -9.66 16.16 40.14
C ALA A 11 -9.48 15.48 38.76
N GLY A 12 -10.43 14.62 38.38
CA GLY A 12 -10.47 13.97 37.07
C GLY A 12 -10.91 14.94 35.98
N LEU A 13 -9.98 15.37 35.14
CA LEU A 13 -10.27 16.05 33.88
C LEU A 13 -10.64 15.00 32.81
N ALA A 14 -11.91 14.94 32.43
CA ALA A 14 -12.36 14.21 31.27
C ALA A 14 -11.83 14.91 30.00
N ALA A 15 -10.74 14.39 29.45
CA ALA A 15 -10.16 14.86 28.20
C ALA A 15 -11.01 14.36 27.01
N CYS A 16 -11.78 15.25 26.41
CA CYS A 16 -12.41 15.03 25.11
C CYS A 16 -11.31 15.11 24.05
N ALA A 17 -10.79 13.96 23.60
CA ALA A 17 -9.81 13.92 22.53
C ALA A 17 -10.52 14.16 21.18
N PRO A 18 -10.05 15.11 20.34
CA PRO A 18 -10.57 15.25 18.98
C PRO A 18 -10.28 13.97 18.20
N ALA A 19 -11.29 13.48 17.47
CA ALA A 19 -11.14 12.33 16.59
C ALA A 19 -10.02 12.62 15.56
N PRO A 20 -9.13 11.64 15.27
CA PRO A 20 -8.12 11.81 14.24
C PRO A 20 -8.80 12.18 12.91
N PRO A 21 -8.23 13.10 12.11
CA PRO A 21 -8.77 13.39 10.80
C PRO A 21 -8.78 12.11 9.96
N ASP A 22 -9.91 11.85 9.31
CA ASP A 22 -10.01 10.78 8.31
C ASP A 22 -8.95 11.03 7.24
N LYS A 23 -7.95 10.14 7.18
CA LYS A 23 -7.04 10.11 6.05
C LYS A 23 -7.87 9.67 4.86
N GLY A 24 -8.21 10.60 3.97
CA GLY A 24 -8.73 10.24 2.66
C GLY A 24 -7.82 9.17 2.07
N GLY A 25 -8.39 8.01 1.70
CA GLY A 25 -7.61 6.88 1.21
C GLY A 25 -6.87 7.25 -0.08
N VAL A 26 -5.67 6.72 -0.25
CA VAL A 26 -4.91 6.84 -1.51
C VAL A 26 -5.43 5.79 -2.48
N SER A 27 -5.82 6.19 -3.68
CA SER A 27 -6.18 5.25 -4.75
C SER A 27 -5.03 5.08 -5.75
N PHE A 28 -4.85 3.84 -6.21
CA PHE A 28 -3.91 3.52 -7.28
C PHE A 28 -4.70 3.15 -8.53
N ARG A 29 -4.58 3.95 -9.58
CA ARG A 29 -5.30 3.74 -10.83
C ARG A 29 -4.31 3.34 -11.94
N PRO A 30 -4.46 2.13 -12.52
CA PRO A 30 -3.60 1.72 -13.61
C PRO A 30 -3.71 2.61 -14.84
N ASP A 31 -2.58 2.89 -15.47
CA ASP A 31 -2.46 3.61 -16.73
C ASP A 31 -1.36 3.02 -17.62
N ALA A 32 -1.12 3.63 -18.79
CA ALA A 32 -0.14 3.13 -19.77
C ALA A 32 1.32 3.15 -19.27
N GLY A 33 1.64 3.91 -18.21
CA GLY A 33 2.98 4.04 -17.65
C GLY A 33 3.19 3.37 -16.29
N GLY A 34 2.13 2.85 -15.67
CA GLY A 34 2.17 2.18 -14.37
C GLY A 34 0.90 2.42 -13.55
N LEU A 35 1.05 2.97 -12.35
CA LEU A 35 -0.08 3.29 -11.44
C LEU A 35 -0.10 4.78 -11.11
N SER A 36 -1.11 5.49 -11.59
CA SER A 36 -1.37 6.87 -11.20
C SER A 36 -1.97 6.95 -9.79
N VAL A 37 -1.68 8.05 -9.09
CA VAL A 37 -2.25 8.41 -7.78
C VAL A 37 -3.01 9.73 -7.96
N PRO A 38 -4.32 9.68 -8.28
CA PRO A 38 -5.08 10.86 -8.68
C PRO A 38 -5.09 11.99 -7.66
N GLU A 39 -5.05 11.66 -6.37
CA GLU A 39 -5.14 12.61 -5.27
C GLU A 39 -3.90 13.51 -5.18
N THR A 40 -2.76 13.04 -5.67
CA THR A 40 -1.47 13.76 -5.60
C THR A 40 -0.92 14.12 -6.97
N GLY A 41 -1.50 13.58 -8.05
CA GLY A 41 -0.96 13.67 -9.40
C GLY A 41 0.37 12.91 -9.60
N GLN A 42 0.78 12.11 -8.60
CA GLN A 42 1.99 11.29 -8.68
C GLN A 42 1.73 10.00 -9.46
N ARG A 43 2.81 9.30 -9.82
CA ARG A 43 2.74 8.00 -10.49
C ARG A 43 3.83 7.07 -9.99
N VAL A 44 3.49 5.81 -9.90
CA VAL A 44 4.43 4.69 -9.79
C VAL A 44 4.71 4.21 -11.21
N ASP A 45 5.83 4.66 -11.78
CA ASP A 45 6.25 4.27 -13.13
C ASP A 45 6.75 2.82 -13.20
N PHE A 46 6.60 2.19 -14.37
CA PHE A 46 7.39 1.03 -14.75
C PHE A 46 8.90 1.29 -14.61
N GLY A 47 9.66 0.25 -14.28
CA GLY A 47 11.09 0.36 -13.99
C GLY A 47 11.39 0.71 -12.51
N ARG A 48 10.39 1.08 -11.71
CA ARG A 48 10.58 1.30 -10.26
C ARG A 48 10.92 -0.01 -9.54
N ALA A 49 11.86 0.06 -8.60
CA ALA A 49 12.24 -1.09 -7.78
C ALA A 49 11.04 -1.68 -7.00
N PRO A 50 10.91 -3.03 -6.90
CA PRO A 50 9.76 -3.69 -6.28
C PRO A 50 9.47 -3.19 -4.86
N ALA A 51 10.49 -3.02 -4.01
CA ALA A 51 10.32 -2.53 -2.65
C ALA A 51 9.67 -1.13 -2.59
N GLY A 52 9.97 -0.27 -3.57
CA GLY A 52 9.40 1.07 -3.69
C GLY A 52 7.97 1.11 -4.24
N VAL A 53 7.44 -0.02 -4.70
CA VAL A 53 6.04 -0.18 -5.12
C VAL A 53 5.25 -0.96 -4.07
N ILE A 54 5.77 -2.10 -3.64
CA ILE A 54 5.08 -3.03 -2.75
C ILE A 54 4.84 -2.40 -1.38
N ALA A 55 5.81 -1.73 -0.79
CA ALA A 55 5.66 -1.18 0.56
C ALA A 55 4.60 -0.08 0.66
N PRO A 56 4.54 0.92 -0.26
CA PRO A 56 3.44 1.88 -0.29
C PRO A 56 2.08 1.22 -0.50
N LEU A 57 1.95 0.32 -1.48
CA LEU A 57 0.67 -0.35 -1.74
C LEU A 57 0.22 -1.20 -0.56
N ALA A 58 1.15 -1.90 0.10
CA ALA A 58 0.84 -2.71 1.27
C ALA A 58 0.35 -1.87 2.46
N ARG A 59 0.86 -0.64 2.61
CA ARG A 59 0.42 0.29 3.64
C ARG A 59 -0.98 0.84 3.40
N GLU A 60 -1.31 1.15 2.15
CA GLU A 60 -2.57 1.80 1.81
C GLU A 60 -3.70 0.80 1.53
N MET A 61 -3.40 -0.38 0.97
CA MET A 61 -4.38 -1.39 0.57
C MET A 61 -4.30 -2.70 1.38
N GLY A 62 -3.36 -2.82 2.32
CA GLY A 62 -3.08 -4.07 3.03
C GLY A 62 -2.16 -5.02 2.25
N PRO A 63 -1.79 -6.18 2.83
CA PRO A 63 -0.84 -7.10 2.21
C PRO A 63 -1.38 -7.71 0.90
N PRO A 64 -0.53 -7.95 -0.11
CA PRO A 64 -0.93 -8.63 -1.34
C PRO A 64 -1.04 -10.14 -1.16
N ASP A 65 -1.80 -10.77 -2.06
CA ASP A 65 -1.68 -12.21 -2.35
C ASP A 65 -0.51 -12.46 -3.31
N GLY A 66 0.28 -13.50 -3.05
CA GLY A 66 1.23 -14.03 -4.03
C GLY A 66 0.53 -14.87 -5.10
N LEU A 67 0.89 -14.69 -6.37
CA LEU A 67 0.35 -15.47 -7.47
C LEU A 67 1.40 -16.42 -8.08
N PRO A 68 0.99 -17.57 -8.65
CA PRO A 68 1.89 -18.48 -9.35
C PRO A 68 2.55 -17.83 -10.58
N LEU A 69 3.79 -18.23 -10.87
CA LEU A 69 4.56 -17.78 -12.04
C LEU A 69 4.42 -18.68 -13.29
N ALA A 70 3.42 -19.56 -13.30
CA ALA A 70 3.16 -20.41 -14.46
C ALA A 70 2.86 -19.55 -15.69
N ASN A 71 3.43 -19.93 -16.84
CA ASN A 71 3.27 -19.23 -18.14
C ASN A 71 3.72 -17.75 -18.12
N CYS A 72 4.64 -17.40 -17.23
CA CYS A 72 5.27 -16.09 -17.27
C CYS A 72 6.45 -16.07 -18.24
N PRO A 73 6.69 -14.94 -18.95
CA PRO A 73 7.93 -14.73 -19.68
C PRO A 73 9.15 -14.87 -18.77
N GLU A 74 10.29 -15.21 -19.36
CA GLU A 74 11.57 -15.24 -18.65
C GLU A 74 11.86 -13.87 -18.00
N GLY A 75 12.46 -13.91 -16.80
CA GLY A 75 12.79 -12.71 -16.03
C GLY A 75 11.67 -12.19 -15.12
N ILE A 76 10.44 -12.69 -15.24
CA ILE A 76 9.41 -12.43 -14.23
C ILE A 76 9.71 -13.27 -12.98
N ALA A 77 9.94 -12.59 -11.86
CA ALA A 77 10.31 -13.20 -10.59
C ALA A 77 9.16 -13.18 -9.57
N GLN A 78 8.18 -12.29 -9.75
CA GLN A 78 7.13 -12.12 -8.76
C GLN A 78 5.84 -11.58 -9.37
N ARG A 79 4.71 -12.10 -8.90
CA ARG A 79 3.37 -11.58 -9.15
C ARG A 79 2.64 -11.39 -7.84
N LEU A 80 2.02 -10.23 -7.68
CA LEU A 80 1.30 -9.84 -6.48
C LEU A 80 -0.08 -9.31 -6.83
N ARG A 81 -1.07 -9.55 -5.97
CA ARG A 81 -2.44 -9.11 -6.21
C ARG A 81 -3.05 -8.39 -5.00
N TRP A 82 -3.71 -7.28 -5.28
CA TRP A 82 -4.58 -6.55 -4.37
C TRP A 82 -5.99 -6.50 -4.95
N GLY A 83 -6.86 -7.40 -4.51
CA GLY A 83 -8.20 -7.54 -5.09
C GLY A 83 -8.13 -7.81 -6.60
N GLY A 84 -8.63 -6.88 -7.42
CA GLY A 84 -8.60 -6.96 -8.88
C GLY A 84 -7.29 -6.50 -9.54
N LEU A 85 -6.40 -5.84 -8.79
CA LEU A 85 -5.14 -5.31 -9.30
C LEU A 85 -4.02 -6.34 -9.13
N GLU A 86 -3.49 -6.83 -10.24
CA GLU A 86 -2.29 -7.67 -10.28
C GLU A 86 -1.10 -6.85 -10.77
N LEU A 87 0.02 -6.95 -10.05
CA LEU A 87 1.31 -6.37 -10.45
C LEU A 87 2.32 -7.48 -10.74
N THR A 88 3.11 -7.26 -11.78
CA THR A 88 4.17 -8.15 -12.24
C THR A 88 5.53 -7.48 -12.07
N PHE A 89 6.48 -8.22 -11.52
CA PHE A 89 7.83 -7.75 -11.23
C PHE A 89 8.89 -8.72 -11.76
N THR A 90 10.02 -8.18 -12.18
CA THR A 90 11.29 -8.89 -12.17
C THR A 90 11.93 -8.76 -10.78
N ASP A 91 13.11 -9.35 -10.58
CA ASP A 91 13.86 -9.17 -9.33
C ASP A 91 14.18 -7.70 -9.01
N VAL A 92 14.27 -6.85 -10.04
CA VAL A 92 14.77 -5.47 -9.90
C VAL A 92 13.75 -4.39 -10.24
N GLN A 93 12.65 -4.72 -10.91
CA GLN A 93 11.68 -3.70 -11.37
C GLN A 93 10.23 -4.17 -11.44
N PHE A 94 9.32 -3.24 -11.21
CA PHE A 94 7.91 -3.29 -11.59
C PHE A 94 7.79 -3.14 -13.12
N VAL A 95 7.16 -4.11 -13.78
CA VAL A 95 7.16 -4.19 -15.26
C VAL A 95 5.80 -4.27 -15.90
N GLY A 96 4.74 -4.52 -15.14
CA GLY A 96 3.41 -4.61 -15.73
C GLY A 96 2.31 -4.80 -14.72
N TRP A 97 1.08 -4.55 -15.15
CA TRP A 97 -0.12 -4.73 -14.34
C TRP A 97 -1.24 -5.37 -15.15
N ARG A 98 -2.16 -6.04 -14.46
CA ARG A 98 -3.46 -6.48 -14.99
C ARG A 98 -4.57 -6.03 -14.07
N GLN A 99 -5.67 -5.53 -14.64
CA GLN A 99 -6.88 -5.21 -13.90
C GLN A 99 -8.08 -5.23 -14.85
N ASP A 100 -9.17 -5.89 -14.45
CA ASP A 100 -10.45 -5.90 -15.18
C ASP A 100 -10.33 -6.25 -16.68
N GLY A 101 -9.42 -7.17 -17.02
CA GLY A 101 -9.15 -7.60 -18.40
C GLY A 101 -8.25 -6.65 -19.20
N ALA A 102 -7.91 -5.48 -18.66
CA ALA A 102 -6.88 -4.60 -19.21
C ALA A 102 -5.50 -4.94 -18.63
N SER A 103 -4.47 -4.56 -19.37
CA SER A 103 -3.07 -4.72 -18.94
C SER A 103 -2.16 -3.71 -19.64
N ALA A 104 -1.04 -3.39 -19.00
CA ALA A 104 0.08 -2.70 -19.64
C ALA A 104 1.41 -3.25 -19.13
N GLY A 105 2.46 -3.09 -19.95
CA GLY A 105 3.80 -3.62 -19.67
C GLY A 105 3.92 -5.12 -19.92
N GLN A 106 4.86 -5.78 -19.24
CA GLN A 106 5.09 -7.21 -19.32
C GLN A 106 4.25 -7.95 -18.27
N VAL A 107 3.36 -8.83 -18.74
CA VAL A 107 2.44 -9.62 -17.92
C VAL A 107 2.51 -11.09 -18.30
N CYS A 108 2.06 -11.97 -17.39
CA CYS A 108 1.95 -13.40 -17.68
C CYS A 108 0.67 -13.70 -18.48
N THR A 109 0.72 -14.75 -19.31
CA THR A 109 -0.36 -15.15 -20.22
C THR A 109 -1.21 -16.28 -19.67
#